data_AF-A0A7W1KZG3-F1
#
_entry.id   AF-A0A7W1KZG3-F1
#
_cell.length_a   1.000
_cell.length_b   1.000
_cell.length_c   1.000
_cell.angle_alpha   90.00
_cell.angle_beta   90.00
_cell.angle_gamma   90.00
#
_symmetry.space_group_name_H-M   'P 1'
#
loop_
_entity.id
_entity.type
_entity.pdbx_description
1 polymer ?
#
loop_
_entity_poly.entity_id
_entity_poly.type
_entity_poly.pdbx_seq_one_letter_code
_entity_poly.pdbx_strand_id
1 'polypeptide(L)'
;MSKLFFNAVVLMLFALFPVVSYAQTKGTDIDALINTTMRHIGGADYEQDFKIFSQHPQRSSELLIKSLRPVRRGKYRAHPRVVWYIRALRFLTKLDFKARTNGRLTGDEKNFLVYDEQRRVKFFGTWMSRDIAFVAPKDAQIKIIRQWRDWFTTNGKTHNYSKTTPLNDWYF
;
A
#
# COMPACT_ATOMS: atom_id res chain seq x y z
N MET A 1 26.07 -38.18 65.24
CA MET A 1 24.70 -38.03 64.69
C MET A 1 24.39 -36.55 64.69
N SER A 2 24.59 -35.88 63.54
CA SER A 2 23.54 -35.42 62.60
C SER A 2 22.76 -34.21 63.13
N LYS A 3 22.64 -33.05 62.49
CA LYS A 3 22.99 -32.57 61.14
C LYS A 3 23.00 -31.04 61.19
N LEU A 4 23.95 -30.43 60.48
CA LEU A 4 23.95 -29.05 59.99
C LEU A 4 22.80 -28.82 58.98
N PHE A 5 22.65 -27.55 58.54
CA PHE A 5 21.93 -27.06 57.34
C PHE A 5 20.45 -26.70 57.59
N PHE A 6 19.88 -25.54 57.23
CA PHE A 6 19.93 -24.80 55.96
C PHE A 6 19.23 -23.42 56.19
N ASN A 7 19.89 -22.30 55.89
CA ASN A 7 19.70 -21.47 54.68
C ASN A 7 19.00 -20.12 54.94
N ALA A 8 19.84 -19.13 55.25
CA ALA A 8 19.62 -17.74 54.90
C ALA A 8 19.91 -17.55 53.40
N VAL A 9 18.88 -17.41 52.55
CA VAL A 9 18.98 -16.74 51.24
C VAL A 9 17.59 -16.16 50.90
N VAL A 10 17.31 -14.96 51.36
CA VAL A 10 16.23 -14.11 50.82
C VAL A 10 16.92 -12.87 50.26
N LEU A 11 17.60 -13.02 49.14
CA LEU A 11 18.18 -11.93 48.37
C LEU A 11 18.47 -12.45 46.96
N MET A 12 18.14 -11.63 45.96
CA MET A 12 18.21 -11.86 44.52
C MET A 12 17.06 -12.63 43.89
N LEU A 13 15.99 -11.91 43.53
CA LEU A 13 15.13 -12.27 42.39
C LEU A 13 14.33 -11.05 41.88
N PHE A 14 15.01 -9.91 41.68
CA PHE A 14 14.45 -8.74 40.99
C PHE A 14 15.45 -8.10 40.03
N ALA A 15 16.18 -8.93 39.29
CA ALA A 15 16.86 -8.50 38.08
C ALA A 15 16.54 -9.50 37.00
N LEU A 16 16.21 -9.01 35.81
CA LEU A 16 15.95 -9.73 34.56
C LEU A 16 14.46 -9.97 34.23
N PHE A 17 13.76 -8.90 33.81
CA PHE A 17 12.82 -8.97 32.68
C PHE A 17 12.81 -7.61 31.96
N PRO A 18 12.62 -7.59 30.63
CA PRO A 18 13.67 -7.11 29.74
C PRO A 18 13.31 -5.78 29.09
N VAL A 19 14.33 -5.14 28.52
CA VAL A 19 14.24 -4.04 27.56
C VAL A 19 13.42 -4.49 26.34
N VAL A 20 12.10 -4.45 26.43
CA VAL A 20 11.17 -4.70 25.31
C VAL A 20 10.06 -3.66 25.38
N SER A 21 10.39 -2.42 25.04
CA SER A 21 9.36 -1.38 24.80
C SER A 21 9.78 -0.30 23.80
N TYR A 22 11.05 -0.20 23.43
CA TYR A 22 11.52 0.84 22.51
C TYR A 22 11.19 0.59 21.02
N ALA A 23 10.98 -0.67 20.60
CA ALA A 23 10.66 -0.97 19.21
C ALA A 23 9.15 -0.80 18.90
N GLN A 24 8.28 -0.94 19.90
CA GLN A 24 6.83 -0.96 19.71
C GLN A 24 6.23 0.44 19.59
N THR A 25 6.80 1.43 20.29
CA THR A 25 6.41 2.85 20.17
C THR A 25 6.73 3.40 18.78
N LYS A 26 7.96 3.19 18.29
CA LYS A 26 8.40 3.68 16.97
C LYS A 26 7.58 3.11 15.81
N GLY A 27 7.17 1.84 15.87
CA GLY A 27 6.31 1.23 14.84
C GLY A 27 4.89 1.79 14.84
N THR A 28 4.35 2.09 16.02
CA THR A 28 2.99 2.63 16.18
C THR A 28 2.90 4.06 15.63
N ASP A 29 3.93 4.89 15.83
CA ASP A 29 3.97 6.26 15.33
C ASP A 29 4.06 6.32 13.79
N ILE A 30 4.86 5.44 13.18
CA ILE A 30 4.97 5.35 11.71
C ILE A 30 3.62 4.92 11.10
N ASP A 31 2.96 3.93 11.68
CA ASP A 31 1.65 3.49 11.22
C ASP A 31 0.60 4.59 11.34
N ALA A 32 0.60 5.35 12.44
CA ALA A 32 -0.32 6.46 12.63
C ALA A 32 -0.09 7.57 11.59
N LEU A 33 1.18 7.90 11.29
CA LEU A 33 1.55 8.83 10.23
C LEU A 33 1.04 8.36 8.87
N ILE A 34 1.38 7.12 8.45
CA ILE A 34 0.97 6.56 7.16
C ILE A 34 -0.56 6.51 7.05
N ASN A 35 -1.27 6.05 8.08
CA ASN A 35 -2.73 5.97 8.07
C ASN A 35 -3.37 7.36 7.99
N THR A 36 -2.76 8.38 8.59
CA THR A 36 -3.22 9.77 8.47
C THR A 36 -3.01 10.28 7.05
N THR A 37 -1.83 10.08 6.46
CA THR A 37 -1.56 10.39 5.05
C THR A 37 -2.55 9.68 4.12
N MET A 38 -2.83 8.39 4.34
CA MET A 38 -3.80 7.62 3.55
C MET A 38 -5.24 8.13 3.64
N ARG A 39 -5.62 8.84 4.71
CA ARG A 39 -6.95 9.44 4.85
C ARG A 39 -7.11 10.69 4.01
N HIS A 40 -6.04 11.46 3.84
CA HIS A 40 -6.01 12.76 3.16
C HIS A 40 -5.45 12.70 1.73
N ILE A 41 -4.93 11.54 1.31
CA ILE A 41 -4.33 11.36 -0.01
C ILE A 41 -5.24 11.83 -1.15
N GLY A 42 -4.63 12.54 -2.10
CA GLY A 42 -5.31 13.10 -3.26
C GLY A 42 -5.89 14.50 -3.05
N GLY A 43 -5.54 15.15 -1.94
CA GLY A 43 -5.72 16.58 -1.73
C GLY A 43 -4.63 17.42 -2.42
N ALA A 44 -4.55 18.71 -2.06
CA ALA A 44 -3.60 19.67 -2.63
C ALA A 44 -2.13 19.27 -2.41
N ASP A 45 -1.84 18.59 -1.30
CA ASP A 45 -0.48 18.27 -0.85
C ASP A 45 -0.01 16.84 -1.20
N TYR A 46 -0.52 16.27 -2.30
CA TYR A 46 -0.21 14.88 -2.67
C TYR A 46 1.30 14.61 -2.81
N GLU A 47 2.11 15.60 -3.15
CA GLU A 47 3.57 15.44 -3.24
C GLU A 47 4.19 15.11 -1.88
N GLN A 48 3.73 15.80 -0.85
CA GLN A 48 4.16 15.57 0.53
C GLN A 48 3.68 14.19 1.02
N ASP A 49 2.46 13.79 0.63
CA ASP A 49 1.95 12.45 0.95
C ASP A 49 2.85 11.35 0.36
N PHE A 50 3.25 11.50 -0.91
CA PHE A 50 4.11 10.54 -1.59
C PHE A 50 5.52 10.51 -1.01
N LYS A 51 6.04 11.67 -0.56
CA LYS A 51 7.30 11.75 0.16
C LYS A 51 7.24 10.98 1.49
N ILE A 52 6.17 11.12 2.26
CA ILE A 52 5.96 10.35 3.51
C ILE A 52 5.97 8.86 3.21
N PHE A 53 5.28 8.41 2.16
CA PHE A 53 5.31 6.99 1.80
C PHE A 53 6.70 6.49 1.44
N SER A 54 7.49 7.28 0.69
CA SER A 54 8.87 6.93 0.30
C SER A 54 9.86 6.87 1.46
N GLN A 55 9.58 7.53 2.59
CA GLN A 55 10.39 7.40 3.80
C GLN A 55 10.22 6.02 4.46
N HIS A 56 9.07 5.39 4.26
CA HIS A 56 8.74 4.07 4.83
C HIS A 56 8.09 3.17 3.76
N PRO A 57 8.77 2.86 2.64
CA PRO A 57 8.11 2.40 1.42
C PRO A 57 7.54 0.99 1.55
N GLN A 58 8.23 0.10 2.25
CA GLN A 58 7.74 -1.25 2.55
C GLN A 58 6.48 -1.20 3.41
N ARG A 59 6.52 -0.47 4.54
CA ARG A 59 5.38 -0.38 5.46
C ARG A 59 4.19 0.33 4.83
N SER A 60 4.45 1.40 4.08
CA SER A 60 3.42 2.11 3.30
C SER A 60 2.76 1.19 2.29
N SER A 61 3.54 0.42 1.54
CA SER A 61 3.01 -0.55 0.57
C SER A 61 2.12 -1.59 1.24
N GLU A 62 2.54 -2.12 2.40
CA GLU A 62 1.73 -3.07 3.16
C GLU A 62 0.36 -2.50 3.54
N LEU A 63 0.33 -1.30 4.13
CA LEU A 63 -0.89 -0.65 4.60
C LEU A 63 -1.81 -0.24 3.45
N LEU A 64 -1.23 0.29 2.35
CA LEU A 64 -1.95 0.62 1.12
C LEU A 64 -2.61 -0.64 0.53
N ILE A 65 -1.88 -1.74 0.38
CA ILE A 65 -2.38 -3.01 -0.18
C ILE A 65 -3.49 -3.61 0.71
N LYS A 66 -3.31 -3.58 2.04
CA LYS A 66 -4.36 -4.00 2.99
C LYS A 66 -5.64 -3.17 2.87
N SER A 67 -5.52 -1.91 2.46
CA SER A 67 -6.64 -0.97 2.31
C SER A 67 -7.31 -1.00 0.93
N LEU A 68 -6.72 -1.68 -0.07
CA LEU A 68 -7.32 -1.81 -1.39
C LEU A 68 -8.66 -2.56 -1.33
N ARG A 69 -9.70 -1.94 -1.91
CA ARG A 69 -11.04 -2.52 -2.08
C ARG A 69 -11.55 -2.20 -3.49
N PRO A 70 -12.30 -3.11 -4.13
CA PRO A 70 -12.99 -2.76 -5.38
C PRO A 70 -13.95 -1.59 -5.13
N VAL A 71 -14.05 -0.69 -6.10
CA VAL A 71 -15.00 0.42 -6.10
C VAL A 71 -15.94 0.31 -7.29
N ARG A 72 -16.98 1.13 -7.31
CA ARG A 72 -17.92 1.15 -8.43
C ARG A 72 -17.17 1.48 -9.72
N ARG A 73 -17.40 0.69 -10.77
CA ARG A 73 -16.93 1.00 -12.12
C ARG A 73 -17.51 2.35 -12.57
N GLY A 74 -16.73 3.18 -13.24
CA GLY A 74 -17.24 4.43 -13.79
C GLY A 74 -16.17 5.48 -14.01
N LYS A 75 -16.67 6.67 -14.35
CA LYS A 75 -15.92 7.89 -14.64
C LYS A 75 -15.95 8.82 -13.42
N TYR A 76 -14.79 9.24 -12.95
CA TYR A 76 -14.63 10.01 -11.72
C TYR A 76 -13.84 11.28 -11.99
N ARG A 77 -14.43 12.45 -11.69
CA ARG A 77 -13.68 13.72 -11.57
C ARG A 77 -12.97 13.79 -10.22
N ALA A 78 -13.71 13.56 -9.14
CA ALA A 78 -13.11 13.32 -7.83
C ALA A 78 -12.63 11.86 -7.77
N HIS A 79 -11.32 11.65 -7.92
CA HIS A 79 -10.74 10.31 -7.93
C HIS A 79 -11.01 9.56 -6.62
N PRO A 80 -11.53 8.32 -6.68
CA PRO A 80 -11.74 7.56 -5.46
C PRO A 80 -10.40 7.24 -4.81
N ARG A 81 -10.35 7.20 -3.47
CA ARG A 81 -9.11 6.96 -2.70
C ARG A 81 -8.32 5.73 -3.17
N VAL A 82 -8.99 4.67 -3.63
CA VAL A 82 -8.31 3.49 -4.17
C VAL A 82 -7.43 3.81 -5.39
N VAL A 83 -7.81 4.75 -6.24
CA VAL A 83 -7.00 5.19 -7.39
C VAL A 83 -5.71 5.83 -6.88
N TRP A 84 -5.81 6.69 -5.86
CA TRP A 84 -4.64 7.27 -5.19
C TRP A 84 -3.75 6.22 -4.52
N TYR A 85 -4.34 5.21 -3.88
CA TYR A 85 -3.56 4.10 -3.31
C TYR A 85 -2.81 3.31 -4.39
N ILE A 86 -3.43 3.02 -5.53
CA ILE A 86 -2.76 2.35 -6.65
C ILE A 86 -1.64 3.24 -7.23
N ARG A 87 -1.86 4.55 -7.36
CA ARG A 87 -0.81 5.50 -7.78
C ARG A 87 0.38 5.50 -6.83
N ALA A 88 0.14 5.56 -5.52
CA ALA A 88 1.19 5.46 -4.51
C ALA A 88 1.93 4.12 -4.59
N LEU A 89 1.22 3.01 -4.79
CA LEU A 89 1.86 1.71 -4.97
C LEU A 89 2.73 1.65 -6.23
N ARG A 90 2.26 2.17 -7.36
CA ARG A 90 3.06 2.29 -8.60
C ARG A 90 4.31 3.13 -8.37
N PHE A 91 4.16 4.25 -7.67
CA PHE A 91 5.28 5.13 -7.35
C PHE A 91 6.36 4.41 -6.52
N LEU A 92 5.96 3.72 -5.44
CA LEU A 92 6.88 3.03 -4.53
C LEU A 92 7.54 1.80 -5.15
N THR A 93 6.81 1.08 -6.01
CA THR A 93 7.21 -0.27 -6.46
C THR A 93 7.63 -0.36 -7.92
N LYS A 94 7.25 0.61 -8.75
CA LYS A 94 7.36 0.57 -10.22
C LYS A 94 6.57 -0.55 -10.91
N LEU A 95 5.60 -1.13 -10.20
CA LEU A 95 4.75 -2.18 -10.73
C LEU A 95 3.37 -1.64 -11.12
N ASP A 96 2.86 -2.10 -12.26
CA ASP A 96 1.50 -1.81 -12.71
C ASP A 96 0.78 -3.11 -13.12
N PHE A 97 0.05 -3.70 -12.17
CA PHE A 97 -0.69 -4.93 -12.41
C PHE A 97 -1.92 -4.71 -13.31
N LYS A 98 -2.13 -5.67 -14.20
CA LYS A 98 -3.26 -5.73 -15.14
C LYS A 98 -3.99 -7.05 -15.00
N ALA A 99 -5.26 -7.09 -15.36
CA ALA A 99 -6.03 -8.34 -15.36
C ALA A 99 -6.98 -8.45 -16.53
N ARG A 100 -7.22 -9.68 -17.00
CA ARG A 100 -8.29 -9.97 -17.95
C ARG A 100 -9.65 -9.69 -17.31
N THR A 101 -10.53 -9.08 -18.09
CA THR A 101 -11.94 -8.85 -17.70
C THR A 101 -12.89 -9.45 -18.71
N ASN A 102 -13.99 -9.99 -18.20
CA ASN A 102 -15.14 -10.38 -19.04
C ASN A 102 -16.08 -9.19 -19.29
N GLY A 103 -15.89 -8.08 -18.56
CA GLY A 103 -16.62 -6.84 -18.76
C GLY A 103 -16.22 -6.17 -20.07
N ARG A 104 -17.20 -5.89 -20.93
CA ARG A 104 -16.99 -5.07 -22.13
C ARG A 104 -16.75 -3.63 -21.72
N LEU A 105 -15.67 -3.01 -22.20
CA LEU A 105 -15.41 -1.59 -22.02
C LEU A 105 -16.38 -0.74 -22.86
N THR A 106 -16.84 0.37 -22.31
CA THR A 106 -17.63 1.38 -23.02
C THR A 106 -16.76 2.18 -23.99
N GLY A 107 -17.36 3.01 -24.85
CA GLY A 107 -16.62 3.84 -25.80
C GLY A 107 -15.54 4.70 -25.14
N ASP A 108 -15.92 5.52 -24.15
CA ASP A 108 -14.98 6.35 -23.39
C ASP A 108 -13.91 5.52 -22.70
N GLU A 109 -14.29 4.42 -22.04
CA GLU A 109 -13.34 3.58 -21.32
C GLU A 109 -12.29 2.96 -22.24
N LYS A 110 -12.63 2.59 -23.48
CA LYS A 110 -11.65 2.02 -24.41
C LYS A 110 -10.50 2.97 -24.72
N ASN A 111 -10.70 4.28 -24.61
CA ASN A 111 -9.66 5.27 -24.86
C ASN A 111 -8.64 5.37 -23.71
N PHE A 112 -9.02 4.97 -22.49
CA PHE A 112 -8.19 5.18 -21.29
C PHE A 112 -7.85 3.87 -20.53
N LEU A 113 -8.72 2.87 -20.60
CA LEU A 113 -8.57 1.51 -20.07
C LEU A 113 -8.24 0.52 -21.21
N VAL A 114 -7.34 0.91 -22.11
CA VAL A 114 -6.97 0.13 -23.30
C VAL A 114 -6.58 -1.30 -22.91
N TYR A 115 -7.09 -2.29 -23.66
CA TYR A 115 -6.65 -3.67 -23.54
C TYR A 115 -5.20 -3.79 -24.02
N ASP A 116 -4.36 -4.48 -23.26
CA ASP A 116 -3.09 -4.96 -23.81
C ASP A 116 -3.30 -6.14 -24.77
N GLU A 117 -2.22 -6.58 -25.41
CA GLU A 117 -2.19 -7.71 -26.35
C GLU A 117 -2.80 -8.99 -25.74
N GLN A 118 -2.72 -9.17 -24.43
CA GLN A 118 -3.25 -10.32 -23.69
C GLN A 118 -4.69 -10.10 -23.19
N ARG A 119 -5.36 -9.04 -23.67
CA ARG A 119 -6.71 -8.61 -23.28
C ARG A 119 -6.85 -8.30 -21.79
N ARG A 120 -5.81 -7.73 -21.18
CA ARG A 120 -5.82 -7.26 -19.79
C ARG A 120 -6.02 -5.76 -19.74
N VAL A 121 -6.67 -5.29 -18.68
CA VAL A 121 -6.85 -3.86 -18.38
C VAL A 121 -6.12 -3.50 -17.09
N LYS A 122 -5.68 -2.24 -16.97
CA LYS A 122 -5.19 -1.64 -15.72
C LYS A 122 -6.35 -1.48 -14.71
N PHE A 123 -6.05 -1.15 -13.45
CA PHE A 123 -7.08 -0.87 -12.45
C PHE A 123 -7.91 0.37 -12.81
N PHE A 124 -7.25 1.40 -13.30
CA PHE A 124 -7.86 2.63 -13.79
C PHE A 124 -7.05 3.18 -14.98
N GLY A 125 -7.68 4.04 -15.77
CA GLY A 125 -7.06 4.88 -16.80
C GLY A 125 -7.40 6.34 -16.56
N THR A 126 -6.54 7.27 -16.98
CA THR A 126 -6.71 8.71 -16.71
C THR A 126 -6.87 9.50 -18.01
N TRP A 127 -7.88 10.36 -18.08
CA TRP A 127 -7.96 11.44 -19.07
C TRP A 127 -7.36 12.71 -18.46
N MET A 128 -6.08 12.93 -18.75
CA MET A 128 -5.26 13.95 -18.10
C MET A 128 -5.80 15.37 -18.26
N SER A 129 -6.15 15.78 -19.49
CA SER A 129 -6.61 17.15 -19.76
C SER A 129 -7.94 17.52 -19.08
N ARG A 130 -8.60 16.54 -18.43
CA ARG A 130 -9.85 16.74 -17.70
C ARG A 130 -9.77 16.29 -16.25
N ASP A 131 -8.63 15.76 -15.80
CA ASP A 131 -8.44 15.11 -14.50
C ASP A 131 -9.57 14.11 -14.20
N ILE A 132 -9.73 13.12 -15.08
CA ILE A 132 -10.79 12.11 -14.96
C ILE A 132 -10.19 10.71 -14.90
N ALA A 133 -10.57 9.92 -13.90
CA ALA A 133 -10.27 8.51 -13.81
C ALA A 133 -11.43 7.63 -14.31
N PHE A 134 -11.10 6.67 -15.16
CA PHE A 134 -11.98 5.58 -15.58
C PHE A 134 -11.57 4.32 -14.82
N VAL A 135 -12.45 3.82 -13.95
CA VAL A 135 -12.18 2.63 -13.14
C VAL A 135 -12.62 1.36 -13.87
N ALA A 136 -11.76 0.35 -13.90
CA ALA A 136 -11.98 -0.91 -14.60
C ALA A 136 -13.21 -1.69 -14.10
N PRO A 137 -13.70 -2.68 -14.87
CA PRO A 137 -14.71 -3.62 -14.40
C PRO A 137 -14.32 -4.31 -13.08
N LYS A 138 -15.32 -4.61 -12.25
CA LYS A 138 -15.14 -5.11 -10.88
C LYS A 138 -14.33 -6.41 -10.81
N ASP A 139 -14.47 -7.29 -11.80
CA ASP A 139 -13.72 -8.55 -11.87
C ASP A 139 -12.22 -8.34 -12.12
N ALA A 140 -11.84 -7.39 -12.98
CA ALA A 140 -10.44 -6.98 -13.14
C ALA A 140 -9.90 -6.33 -11.87
N GLN A 141 -10.67 -5.45 -11.23
CA GLN A 141 -10.26 -4.82 -9.97
C GLN A 141 -9.92 -5.88 -8.90
N ILE A 142 -10.78 -6.89 -8.71
CA ILE A 142 -10.56 -7.97 -7.75
C ILE A 142 -9.27 -8.73 -8.06
N LYS A 143 -9.04 -9.09 -9.33
CA LYS A 143 -7.84 -9.82 -9.77
C LYS A 143 -6.57 -8.98 -9.58
N ILE A 144 -6.61 -7.68 -9.85
CA ILE A 144 -5.47 -6.77 -9.65
C ILE A 144 -5.15 -6.59 -8.17
N ILE A 145 -6.17 -6.42 -7.32
CA ILE A 145 -6.00 -6.33 -5.86
C ILE A 145 -5.38 -7.63 -5.32
N ARG A 146 -5.80 -8.78 -5.84
CA ARG A 146 -5.19 -10.07 -5.50
C ARG A 146 -3.71 -10.11 -5.91
N GLN A 147 -3.37 -9.72 -7.13
CA GLN A 147 -1.97 -9.65 -7.59
C GLN A 147 -1.10 -8.78 -6.67
N TRP A 148 -1.60 -7.63 -6.20
CA TRP A 148 -0.89 -6.80 -5.23
C TRP A 148 -0.60 -7.54 -3.91
N ARG A 149 -1.59 -8.24 -3.35
CA ARG A 149 -1.46 -9.00 -2.11
C ARG A 149 -0.50 -10.17 -2.26
N ASP A 150 -0.63 -10.92 -3.35
CA ASP A 150 0.20 -12.08 -3.66
C ASP A 150 1.66 -11.61 -3.86
N TRP A 151 1.85 -10.55 -4.65
CA TRP A 151 3.18 -9.96 -4.87
C TRP A 151 3.83 -9.50 -3.57
N PHE A 152 3.12 -8.79 -2.69
CA PHE A 152 3.70 -8.29 -1.45
C PHE A 152 4.08 -9.42 -0.50
N THR A 153 3.28 -10.49 -0.45
CA THR A 153 3.58 -11.68 0.34
C THR A 153 4.89 -12.34 -0.11
N THR A 154 5.11 -12.43 -1.42
CA THR A 154 6.28 -13.09 -2.00
C THR A 154 7.52 -12.20 -2.03
N ASN A 155 7.36 -10.92 -2.38
CA ASN A 155 8.47 -10.02 -2.73
C ASN A 155 8.53 -8.76 -1.86
N GLY A 156 7.46 -8.42 -1.14
CA GLY A 156 7.33 -7.12 -0.48
C GLY A 156 8.42 -6.84 0.57
N LYS A 157 9.00 -7.87 1.19
CA LYS A 157 10.08 -7.68 2.17
C LYS A 157 11.44 -7.42 1.53
N THR A 158 11.66 -7.91 0.32
CA THR A 158 12.97 -7.91 -0.35
C THR A 158 13.01 -6.98 -1.57
N HIS A 159 11.86 -6.41 -1.96
CA HIS A 159 11.76 -5.52 -3.10
C HIS A 159 12.62 -4.27 -2.94
N ASN A 160 13.28 -3.88 -4.03
CA ASN A 160 13.99 -2.60 -4.09
C ASN A 160 12.99 -1.47 -4.35
N TYR A 161 12.45 -0.92 -3.26
CA TYR A 161 11.52 0.20 -3.33
C TYR A 161 12.19 1.49 -3.81
N SER A 162 11.43 2.28 -4.56
CA SER A 162 11.87 3.60 -5.01
C SER A 162 11.93 4.58 -3.85
N LYS A 163 13.10 5.22 -3.69
CA LYS A 163 13.36 6.20 -2.61
C LYS A 163 13.31 7.65 -3.10
N THR A 164 13.53 7.89 -4.39
CA THR A 164 13.80 9.23 -4.96
C THR A 164 13.22 9.45 -6.35
N THR A 165 12.22 8.67 -6.79
CA THR A 165 11.68 8.89 -8.14
C THR A 165 11.10 10.29 -8.26
N PRO A 166 11.42 11.05 -9.32
CA PRO A 166 10.67 12.23 -9.68
C PRO A 166 9.16 11.94 -9.64
N LEU A 167 8.38 12.87 -9.13
CA LEU A 167 6.91 12.82 -9.13
C LEU A 167 6.33 12.92 -10.56
N ASN A 168 7.08 12.60 -11.61
CA ASN A 168 6.58 12.73 -12.97
C ASN A 168 5.96 11.41 -13.45
N ASP A 169 6.36 10.26 -12.88
CA ASP A 169 5.94 8.93 -13.37
C ASP A 169 4.73 8.32 -12.64
N TRP A 170 4.26 8.90 -11.53
CA TRP A 170 3.22 8.29 -10.68
C TRP A 170 1.78 8.55 -11.13
N TYR A 171 1.57 9.57 -11.98
CA TYR A 171 0.25 9.96 -12.46
C TYR A 171 -0.31 8.95 -13.50
N PHE A 172 0.55 8.04 -13.98
CA PHE A 172 0.33 7.11 -15.10
C PHE A 172 0.10 5.65 -14.70
#